data_AF-A0A8J6LH64-F1
#
_entry.id   AF-A0A8J6LH64-F1
#
_cell.length_a   1.000
_cell.length_b   1.000
_cell.length_c   1.000
_cell.angle_alpha   90.00
_cell.angle_beta   90.00
_cell.angle_gamma   90.00
#
_symmetry.space_group_name_H-M   'P 1'
#
loop_
_entity.id
_entity.type
_entity.pdbx_description
1 polymer ?
#
loop_
_entity_poly.entity_id
_entity_poly.type
_entity_poly.pdbx_seq_one_letter_code
_entity_poly.pdbx_strand_id
1 'polypeptide(L)'
;MLMQVANGFLQLESTENNDIVKRAKNMSAMAFSMYQFTKGEGVLKTTQDLFTQAEYFAEEANRLYKVIRQFSYQVPGGANKKELLENLDKVPTFVQRLQFTVKDHTVGKAATFTKVDNVIQETKNLMNVISKVVTTCFECATKYKLEFRGSGGGTGRGAGGDGGSSSGSGTGGDNKGGGATGQDQSL
;
A
#
# COMPACT_ATOMS: atom_id res chain seq x y z
N MET A 1 -20.11 11.67 -3.92
CA MET A 1 -19.87 10.50 -3.07
C MET A 1 -18.38 10.20 -2.89
N LEU A 2 -17.60 9.87 -3.95
CA LEU A 2 -16.13 9.74 -3.86
C LEU A 2 -15.44 10.99 -3.27
N MET A 3 -15.87 12.19 -3.70
CA MET A 3 -15.38 13.47 -3.19
C MET A 3 -15.84 13.79 -1.75
N GLN A 4 -16.99 13.28 -1.32
CA GLN A 4 -17.45 13.44 0.08
C GLN A 4 -16.68 12.53 1.03
N VAL A 5 -16.38 11.30 0.60
CA VAL A 5 -15.52 10.35 1.31
C VAL A 5 -14.09 10.92 1.41
N ALA A 6 -13.55 11.42 0.30
CA ALA A 6 -12.26 12.11 0.24
C ALA A 6 -12.16 13.31 1.19
N ASN A 7 -13.15 14.21 1.17
CA ASN A 7 -13.17 15.40 2.02
C ASN A 7 -13.30 15.06 3.51
N GLY A 8 -14.05 14.00 3.86
CA GLY A 8 -14.10 13.50 5.24
C GLY A 8 -12.72 13.06 5.77
N PHE A 9 -11.83 12.53 4.90
CA PHE A 9 -10.46 12.15 5.27
C PHE A 9 -9.48 13.32 5.32
N LEU A 10 -9.72 14.38 4.55
CA LEU A 10 -8.86 15.57 4.55
C LEU A 10 -8.98 16.39 5.84
N GLN A 11 -10.06 16.21 6.60
CA GLN A 11 -10.35 16.96 7.83
C GLN A 11 -9.82 16.30 9.11
N LEU A 12 -9.26 15.08 9.03
CA LEU A 12 -8.54 14.46 10.14
C LEU A 12 -7.22 15.19 10.36
N GLU A 13 -7.11 15.84 11.54
CA GLU A 13 -5.94 16.61 11.97
C GLU A 13 -4.63 15.84 11.78
N SER A 14 -3.63 16.59 11.33
CA SER A 14 -2.28 16.15 11.03
C SER A 14 -1.57 15.63 12.27
N THR A 15 -1.74 14.34 12.55
CA THR A 15 -0.70 13.60 13.26
C THR A 15 0.28 13.12 12.20
N GLU A 16 1.39 13.85 12.02
CA GLU A 16 2.49 13.58 11.06
C GLU A 16 3.05 12.13 11.12
N ASN A 17 2.65 11.37 12.13
CA ASN A 17 3.14 10.03 12.45
C ASN A 17 2.13 8.91 12.16
N ASN A 18 0.97 9.21 11.56
CA ASN A 18 -0.09 8.22 11.32
C ASN A 18 -0.04 7.65 9.89
N ASP A 19 0.57 6.48 9.78
CA ASP A 19 0.70 5.70 8.55
C ASP A 19 -0.65 5.34 7.88
N ILE A 20 -1.73 5.21 8.67
CA ILE A 20 -3.09 4.92 8.18
C ILE A 20 -3.67 6.16 7.50
N VAL A 21 -3.61 7.32 8.17
CA VAL A 21 -4.14 8.59 7.64
C VAL A 21 -3.39 9.02 6.38
N LYS A 22 -2.06 8.93 6.38
CA LYS A 22 -1.24 9.27 5.21
C LYS A 22 -1.62 8.45 3.98
N ARG A 23 -1.76 7.12 4.15
CA ARG A 23 -2.15 6.21 3.06
C ARG A 23 -3.59 6.44 2.61
N ALA A 24 -4.52 6.68 3.53
CA ALA A 24 -5.90 7.03 3.18
C ALA A 24 -5.98 8.32 2.35
N LYS A 25 -5.19 9.35 2.70
CA LYS A 25 -5.07 10.60 1.92
C LYS A 25 -4.48 10.35 0.53
N ASN A 26 -3.43 9.53 0.42
CA ASN A 26 -2.86 9.14 -0.88
C ASN A 26 -3.90 8.45 -1.77
N MET A 27 -4.62 7.46 -1.22
CA MET A 27 -5.68 6.77 -1.94
C MET A 27 -6.79 7.73 -2.39
N SER A 28 -7.17 8.68 -1.54
CA SER A 28 -8.13 9.72 -1.87
C SER A 28 -7.66 10.59 -3.05
N ALA A 29 -6.40 11.01 -3.08
CA ALA A 29 -5.83 11.80 -4.17
C ALA A 29 -5.77 11.01 -5.49
N MET A 30 -5.43 9.71 -5.42
CA MET A 30 -5.43 8.83 -6.59
C MET A 30 -6.84 8.65 -7.15
N ALA A 31 -7.82 8.33 -6.29
CA ALA A 31 -9.22 8.17 -6.70
C ALA A 31 -9.81 9.48 -7.26
N PHE A 32 -9.39 10.64 -6.73
CA PHE A 32 -9.77 11.94 -7.27
C PHE A 32 -9.22 12.17 -8.68
N SER A 33 -7.95 11.83 -8.92
CA SER A 33 -7.35 11.92 -10.26
C SER A 33 -8.11 11.05 -11.28
N MET A 34 -8.51 9.84 -10.88
CA MET A 34 -9.34 8.94 -11.70
C MET A 34 -10.74 9.51 -11.96
N TYR A 35 -11.33 10.21 -10.98
CA TYR A 35 -12.60 10.91 -11.17
C TYR A 35 -12.47 12.08 -12.15
N GLN A 36 -11.43 12.91 -12.01
CA GLN A 36 -11.17 14.03 -12.93
C GLN A 36 -11.02 13.54 -14.38
N PHE A 37 -10.37 12.39 -14.58
CA PHE A 37 -10.30 11.77 -15.90
C PHE A 37 -11.68 11.54 -16.54
N THR A 38 -12.68 11.09 -15.76
CA THR A 38 -14.06 10.91 -16.29
C THR A 38 -14.74 12.22 -16.68
N LYS A 39 -14.19 13.36 -16.24
CA LYS A 39 -14.64 14.70 -16.59
C LYS A 39 -13.83 15.32 -17.72
N GLY A 40 -12.80 14.65 -18.22
CA GLY A 40 -11.85 15.22 -19.16
C GLY A 40 -10.91 16.25 -18.52
N GLU A 41 -10.72 16.17 -17.20
CA GLU A 41 -9.89 17.09 -16.42
C GLU A 41 -8.73 16.34 -15.73
N GLY A 42 -7.80 17.08 -15.14
CA GLY A 42 -6.75 16.53 -14.28
C GLY A 42 -5.49 16.08 -15.03
N VAL A 43 -4.71 15.23 -14.37
CA VAL A 43 -3.36 14.83 -14.82
C VAL A 43 -3.35 13.62 -15.75
N LEU A 44 -4.39 12.80 -15.72
CA LEU A 44 -4.52 11.61 -16.54
C LEU A 44 -5.05 12.02 -17.91
N LYS A 45 -4.31 11.73 -18.99
CA LYS A 45 -4.65 12.17 -20.35
C LYS A 45 -5.13 11.02 -21.22
N THR A 46 -4.66 9.82 -20.93
CA THR A 46 -4.96 8.62 -21.71
C THR A 46 -5.67 7.57 -20.87
N THR A 47 -6.40 6.67 -21.52
CA THR A 47 -6.96 5.48 -20.86
C THR A 47 -5.88 4.59 -20.26
N GLN A 48 -4.68 4.58 -20.86
CA GLN A 48 -3.53 3.88 -20.30
C GLN A 48 -3.10 4.50 -18.96
N ASP A 49 -3.04 5.83 -18.86
CA ASP A 49 -2.74 6.52 -17.60
C ASP A 49 -3.75 6.15 -16.51
N LEU A 50 -5.03 6.04 -16.87
CA LEU A 50 -6.07 5.60 -15.93
C LEU A 50 -5.81 4.18 -15.41
N PHE A 51 -5.45 3.24 -16.30
CA PHE A 51 -5.19 1.85 -15.89
C PHE A 51 -3.93 1.75 -15.02
N THR A 52 -2.86 2.46 -15.39
CA THR A 52 -1.65 2.55 -14.55
C THR A 52 -1.96 3.19 -13.19
N GLN A 53 -2.78 4.24 -13.15
CA GLN A 53 -3.20 4.86 -11.89
C GLN A 53 -4.01 3.90 -11.02
N ALA A 54 -4.88 3.08 -11.63
CA ALA A 54 -5.65 2.06 -10.93
C ALA A 54 -4.77 0.94 -10.36
N GLU A 55 -3.67 0.57 -11.03
CA GLU A 55 -2.66 -0.34 -10.48
C GLU A 55 -2.00 0.25 -9.24
N TYR A 56 -1.55 1.51 -9.30
CA TYR A 56 -0.99 2.20 -8.13
C TYR A 56 -2.00 2.32 -6.99
N PHE A 57 -3.27 2.59 -7.29
CA PHE A 57 -4.35 2.63 -6.30
C PHE A 57 -4.53 1.27 -5.61
N ALA A 58 -4.52 0.18 -6.38
CA ALA A 58 -4.62 -1.18 -5.88
C ALA A 58 -3.41 -1.56 -4.98
N GLU A 59 -2.20 -1.13 -5.34
CA GLU A 59 -1.01 -1.31 -4.50
C GLU A 59 -1.08 -0.54 -3.19
N GLU A 60 -1.53 0.72 -3.23
CA GLU A 60 -1.66 1.54 -2.03
C GLU A 60 -2.72 0.97 -1.07
N ALA A 61 -3.83 0.43 -1.61
CA ALA A 61 -4.83 -0.31 -0.84
C ALA A 61 -4.26 -1.53 -0.12
N ASN A 62 -3.41 -2.32 -0.79
CA ASN A 62 -2.71 -3.45 -0.17
C ASN A 62 -1.77 -3.01 0.95
N ARG A 63 -1.08 -1.88 0.79
CA ARG A 63 -0.22 -1.32 1.85
C ARG A 63 -1.06 -0.89 3.05
N LEU A 64 -2.17 -0.18 2.80
CA LEU A 64 -3.09 0.25 3.85
C LEU A 64 -3.66 -0.95 4.62
N TYR A 65 -4.07 -2.01 3.92
CA TYR A 65 -4.54 -3.25 4.54
C TYR A 65 -3.54 -3.80 5.58
N LYS A 66 -2.25 -3.87 5.22
CA LYS A 66 -1.19 -4.39 6.12
C LYS A 66 -1.04 -3.53 7.37
N VAL A 67 -1.04 -2.20 7.22
CA VAL A 67 -0.93 -1.26 8.34
C VAL A 67 -2.14 -1.38 9.27
N ILE A 68 -3.35 -1.44 8.71
CA ILE A 68 -4.57 -1.58 9.51
C ILE A 68 -4.64 -2.94 10.20
N ARG A 69 -4.16 -4.00 9.54
CA ARG A 69 -4.05 -5.33 10.15
C ARG A 69 -3.14 -5.28 11.38
N GLN A 70 -2.00 -4.59 11.27
CA GLN A 70 -1.10 -4.41 12.41
C GLN A 70 -1.74 -3.59 13.55
N PHE A 71 -2.46 -2.51 13.21
CA PHE A 71 -3.22 -1.72 14.17
C PHE A 71 -4.28 -2.57 14.91
N SER A 72 -4.97 -3.46 14.21
CA SER A 72 -6.02 -4.31 14.80
C SER A 72 -5.53 -5.21 15.95
N TYR A 73 -4.22 -5.54 15.99
CA TYR A 73 -3.64 -6.30 17.11
C TYR A 73 -3.57 -5.49 18.41
N GLN A 74 -3.48 -4.17 18.31
CA GLN A 74 -3.47 -3.24 19.44
C GLN A 74 -4.88 -2.94 19.94
N VAL A 75 -5.89 -3.12 19.08
CA VAL A 75 -7.30 -2.93 19.45
C VAL A 75 -7.72 -4.07 20.39
N PRO A 76 -8.21 -3.77 21.60
CA PRO A 76 -8.75 -4.78 22.51
C PRO A 76 -9.98 -5.46 21.89
N GLY A 77 -10.23 -6.72 22.30
CA GLY A 77 -11.37 -7.49 21.79
C GLY A 77 -12.71 -6.78 22.05
N GLY A 78 -13.67 -6.97 21.14
CA GLY A 78 -15.01 -6.37 21.26
C GLY A 78 -15.68 -6.20 19.90
N ALA A 79 -16.88 -5.60 19.91
CA ALA A 79 -17.67 -5.35 18.71
C ALA A 79 -16.90 -4.52 17.66
N ASN A 80 -16.23 -3.44 18.09
CA ASN A 80 -15.50 -2.55 17.18
C ASN A 80 -14.34 -3.27 16.46
N LYS A 81 -13.60 -4.14 17.16
CA LYS A 81 -12.53 -4.94 16.55
C LYS A 81 -13.08 -5.93 15.54
N LYS A 82 -14.20 -6.59 15.88
CA LYS A 82 -14.86 -7.55 15.01
C LYS A 82 -15.32 -6.86 13.72
N GLU A 83 -16.02 -5.73 13.85
CA GLU A 83 -16.48 -4.94 12.71
C GLU A 83 -15.32 -4.41 11.84
N LEU A 84 -14.23 -3.97 12.47
CA LEU A 84 -13.02 -3.55 11.76
C LEU A 84 -12.48 -4.68 10.87
N LEU A 85 -12.31 -5.88 11.46
CA LEU A 85 -11.77 -7.04 10.75
C LEU A 85 -12.72 -7.54 9.65
N GLU A 86 -14.03 -7.58 9.90
CA GLU A 86 -15.03 -7.97 8.91
C GLU A 86 -15.02 -7.08 7.66
N ASN A 87 -14.77 -5.79 7.81
CA ASN A 87 -14.64 -4.88 6.67
C ASN A 87 -13.23 -4.95 6.04
N LEU A 88 -12.19 -5.07 6.87
CA LEU A 88 -10.80 -5.17 6.40
C LEU A 88 -10.57 -6.42 5.54
N ASP A 89 -11.17 -7.56 5.91
CA ASP A 89 -11.00 -8.84 5.19
C ASP A 89 -11.68 -8.83 3.81
N LYS A 90 -12.52 -7.83 3.49
CA LYS A 90 -13.08 -7.63 2.15
C LYS A 90 -12.10 -6.92 1.22
N VAL A 91 -11.16 -6.13 1.75
CA VAL A 91 -10.24 -5.29 0.97
C VAL A 91 -9.43 -6.10 -0.04
N PRO A 92 -8.79 -7.24 0.32
CA PRO A 92 -8.03 -8.03 -0.65
C PRO A 92 -8.86 -8.46 -1.88
N THR A 93 -10.12 -8.82 -1.68
CA THR A 93 -11.03 -9.23 -2.77
C THR A 93 -11.29 -8.07 -3.75
N PHE A 94 -11.56 -6.87 -3.25
CA PHE A 94 -11.76 -5.69 -4.12
C PHE A 94 -10.48 -5.30 -4.85
N VAL A 95 -9.33 -5.39 -4.18
CA VAL A 95 -8.02 -5.13 -4.78
C VAL A 95 -7.73 -6.11 -5.92
N GLN A 96 -7.96 -7.40 -5.69
CA GLN A 96 -7.78 -8.43 -6.71
C GLN A 96 -8.70 -8.18 -7.91
N ARG A 97 -9.99 -7.90 -7.69
CA ARG A 97 -10.93 -7.58 -8.78
C ARG A 97 -10.45 -6.41 -9.62
N LEU A 98 -10.07 -5.31 -8.99
CA LEU A 98 -9.52 -4.15 -9.71
C LEU A 98 -8.27 -4.52 -10.51
N GLN A 99 -7.33 -5.27 -9.93
CA GLN A 99 -6.12 -5.72 -10.61
C GLN A 99 -6.40 -6.63 -11.81
N PHE A 100 -7.37 -7.53 -11.71
CA PHE A 100 -7.77 -8.36 -12.86
C PHE A 100 -8.37 -7.51 -13.97
N THR A 101 -9.25 -6.55 -13.64
CA THR A 101 -9.87 -5.67 -14.63
C THR A 101 -8.84 -4.82 -15.38
N VAL A 102 -7.85 -4.26 -14.69
CA VAL A 102 -6.83 -3.41 -15.35
C VAL A 102 -5.86 -4.20 -16.22
N LYS A 103 -5.54 -5.45 -15.84
CA LYS A 103 -4.64 -6.35 -16.58
C LYS A 103 -5.29 -7.04 -17.77
N ASP A 104 -6.62 -7.11 -17.81
CA ASP A 104 -7.33 -7.73 -18.92
C ASP A 104 -7.06 -6.97 -20.23
N HIS A 105 -6.58 -7.67 -21.26
CA HIS A 105 -6.30 -7.03 -22.54
C HIS A 105 -7.61 -6.77 -23.26
N THR A 106 -7.80 -5.54 -23.75
CA THR A 106 -9.04 -5.16 -24.42
C THR A 106 -8.74 -4.47 -25.74
N VAL A 107 -9.42 -4.91 -26.81
CA VAL A 107 -9.24 -4.39 -28.17
C VAL A 107 -10.56 -3.83 -28.69
N GLY A 108 -10.51 -2.63 -29.27
CA GLY A 108 -11.67 -1.97 -29.86
C GLY A 108 -12.33 -0.94 -28.93
N LYS A 109 -12.81 0.16 -29.52
CA LYS A 109 -13.30 1.34 -28.79
C LYS A 109 -14.38 1.03 -27.76
N ALA A 110 -15.42 0.28 -28.16
CA ALA A 110 -16.55 -0.04 -27.28
C ALA A 110 -16.11 -0.82 -26.04
N ALA A 111 -15.26 -1.83 -26.22
CA ALA A 111 -14.75 -2.65 -25.13
C ALA A 111 -13.83 -1.84 -24.19
N THR A 112 -13.00 -0.93 -24.74
CA THR A 112 -12.19 0.00 -23.93
C THR A 112 -13.04 0.89 -23.04
N PHE A 113 -14.14 1.47 -23.56
CA PHE A 113 -15.06 2.28 -22.76
C PHE A 113 -15.67 1.46 -21.61
N THR A 114 -16.14 0.25 -21.89
CA THR A 114 -16.67 -0.65 -20.84
C THR A 114 -15.62 -0.97 -19.78
N LYS A 115 -14.37 -1.22 -20.19
CA LYS A 115 -13.26 -1.45 -19.24
C LYS A 115 -13.01 -0.24 -18.35
N VAL A 116 -12.99 0.96 -18.92
CA VAL A 116 -12.86 2.21 -18.16
C VAL A 116 -13.96 2.34 -17.11
N ASP A 117 -15.22 2.13 -17.49
CA ASP A 117 -16.36 2.18 -16.56
C ASP A 117 -16.21 1.16 -15.42
N ASN A 118 -15.81 -0.07 -15.75
CA ASN A 118 -15.56 -1.12 -14.77
C ASN A 118 -14.44 -0.73 -13.79
N VAL A 119 -13.33 -0.17 -14.28
CA VAL A 119 -12.22 0.29 -13.43
C VAL A 119 -12.66 1.39 -12.48
N ILE A 120 -13.42 2.39 -12.97
CA ILE A 120 -13.95 3.47 -12.14
C ILE A 120 -14.91 2.91 -11.07
N GLN A 121 -15.76 1.97 -11.45
CA GLN A 121 -16.73 1.38 -10.53
C GLN A 121 -16.06 0.51 -9.45
N GLU A 122 -15.08 -0.32 -9.81
CA GLU A 122 -14.32 -1.12 -8.83
C GLU A 122 -13.50 -0.23 -7.88
N THR A 123 -12.93 0.87 -8.40
CA THR A 123 -12.25 1.89 -7.58
C THR A 123 -13.21 2.49 -6.53
N LYS A 124 -14.43 2.82 -6.94
CA LYS A 124 -15.48 3.34 -6.04
C LYS A 124 -15.87 2.31 -4.97
N ASN A 125 -16.06 1.06 -5.37
CA ASN A 125 -16.40 -0.02 -4.45
C ASN A 125 -15.32 -0.23 -3.39
N LEU A 126 -14.05 -0.26 -3.82
CA LEU A 126 -12.90 -0.36 -2.92
C LEU A 126 -12.84 0.85 -1.98
N MET A 127 -12.99 2.07 -2.48
CA MET A 127 -12.94 3.28 -1.65
C MET A 127 -14.07 3.32 -0.60
N ASN A 128 -15.28 2.81 -0.93
CA ASN A 128 -16.37 2.71 0.03
C ASN A 128 -16.03 1.79 1.22
N VAL A 129 -15.35 0.67 0.97
CA VAL A 129 -14.90 -0.24 2.04
C VAL A 129 -13.78 0.38 2.83
N ILE A 130 -12.77 0.95 2.17
CA ILE A 130 -11.67 1.67 2.82
C ILE A 130 -12.21 2.77 3.73
N SER A 131 -13.23 3.51 3.28
CA SER A 131 -13.83 4.56 4.10
C SER A 131 -14.35 4.03 5.44
N LYS A 132 -15.08 2.91 5.41
CA LYS A 132 -15.62 2.29 6.62
C LYS A 132 -14.50 1.82 7.54
N VAL A 133 -13.51 1.13 6.98
CA VAL A 133 -12.38 0.59 7.75
C VAL A 133 -11.62 1.72 8.47
N VAL A 134 -11.28 2.80 7.78
CA VAL A 134 -10.53 3.91 8.38
C VAL A 134 -11.36 4.65 9.43
N THR A 135 -12.67 4.83 9.22
CA THR A 135 -13.57 5.38 10.24
C THR A 135 -13.58 4.51 11.51
N THR A 136 -13.74 3.19 11.38
CA THR A 136 -13.70 2.27 12.53
C THR A 136 -12.33 2.28 13.22
N CYS A 137 -11.22 2.42 12.47
CA CYS A 137 -9.90 2.61 13.06
C CYS A 137 -9.84 3.86 13.95
N PHE A 138 -10.39 4.98 13.48
CA PHE A 138 -10.39 6.23 14.24
C PHE A 138 -11.24 6.13 15.52
N GLU A 139 -12.41 5.48 15.44
CA GLU A 139 -13.25 5.21 16.61
C GLU A 139 -12.52 4.32 17.63
N CYS A 140 -11.84 3.27 17.17
CA CYS A 140 -11.03 2.41 18.04
C CYS A 140 -9.88 3.18 18.69
N ALA A 141 -9.15 3.99 17.92
CA ALA A 141 -8.04 4.78 18.43
C ALA A 141 -8.49 5.81 19.47
N THR A 142 -9.61 6.50 19.22
CA THR A 142 -10.18 7.49 20.14
C THR A 142 -10.68 6.83 21.42
N LYS A 143 -11.38 5.69 21.30
CA LYS A 143 -11.97 4.96 22.43
C LYS A 143 -10.92 4.37 23.37
N TYR A 144 -9.81 3.87 22.82
CA TYR A 144 -8.78 3.15 23.57
C TYR A 144 -7.47 3.94 23.72
N LYS A 145 -7.44 5.21 23.26
CA LYS A 145 -6.25 6.08 23.23
C LYS A 145 -5.02 5.37 22.64
N LEU A 146 -5.23 4.66 21.52
CA LEU A 146 -4.16 3.90 20.86
C LEU A 146 -3.27 4.83 20.05
N GLU A 147 -1.97 4.70 20.25
CA GLU A 147 -0.96 5.33 19.41
C GLU A 147 -0.90 4.59 18.07
N PHE A 148 -1.01 5.32 16.96
CA PHE A 148 -0.89 4.78 15.59
C PHE A 148 0.55 4.39 15.23
N ARG A 149 1.34 3.94 16.20
CA ARG A 149 2.78 3.76 16.09
C ARG A 149 3.08 2.84 14.92
N GLY A 150 3.54 3.46 13.83
CA GLY A 150 4.11 2.77 12.68
C GLY A 150 5.20 1.83 13.19
N SER A 151 5.27 0.66 12.59
CA SER A 151 6.31 -0.34 12.87
C SER A 151 7.68 0.22 12.46
N GLY A 152 8.23 1.13 13.26
CA GLY A 152 9.63 1.59 13.26
C GLY A 152 10.35 1.09 14.51
N GLY A 153 10.14 -0.18 14.86
CA GLY A 153 10.67 -0.80 16.07
C GLY A 153 11.60 -1.96 15.75
N GLY A 154 12.69 -1.68 15.02
CA GLY A 154 13.80 -2.62 14.81
C GLY A 154 15.06 -2.14 15.54
N THR A 155 15.27 -2.69 16.74
CA THR A 155 16.56 -2.95 17.42
C THR A 155 17.63 -1.85 17.46
N GLY A 156 17.85 -1.31 18.66
CA GLY A 156 19.04 -0.52 19.00
C GLY A 156 19.17 -0.24 20.50
N ARG A 157 18.99 -1.27 21.34
CA ARG A 157 19.47 -1.25 22.74
C ARG A 157 20.90 -1.81 22.74
N GLY A 158 21.87 -0.98 23.08
CA GLY A 158 23.28 -1.35 23.26
C GLY A 158 24.10 -0.06 23.33
N ALA A 159 24.19 0.58 24.50
CA ALA A 159 25.32 0.45 25.41
C ALA A 159 26.58 1.12 24.83
N GLY A 160 26.90 2.30 25.37
CA GLY A 160 28.20 2.94 25.19
C GLY A 160 29.33 2.07 25.74
N GLY A 161 30.52 2.23 25.16
CA GLY A 161 31.72 1.53 25.54
C GLY A 161 32.89 1.99 24.68
N ASP A 162 33.52 3.06 25.14
CA ASP A 162 34.82 3.57 24.72
C ASP A 162 35.92 2.51 24.98
N GLY A 163 36.96 2.43 24.14
CA GLY A 163 38.21 1.77 24.53
C GLY A 163 38.96 0.98 23.46
N GLY A 164 40.11 1.51 23.04
CA GLY A 164 41.37 0.77 23.15
C GLY A 164 41.94 0.06 21.91
N SER A 165 42.98 0.67 21.35
CA SER A 165 43.90 0.14 20.34
C SER A 165 44.54 -1.21 20.71
N SER A 166 44.82 -2.06 19.72
CA SER A 166 46.10 -2.82 19.66
C SER A 166 46.36 -3.44 18.28
N SER A 167 47.65 -3.54 18.01
CA SER A 167 48.38 -3.90 16.80
C SER A 167 48.60 -5.41 16.61
N GLY A 168 48.80 -5.84 15.35
CA GLY A 168 49.47 -7.09 14.97
C GLY A 168 49.15 -7.41 13.49
N SER A 169 50.03 -7.18 12.50
CA SER A 169 51.27 -7.92 12.15
C SER A 169 51.06 -9.41 11.86
N GLY A 170 51.28 -9.83 10.61
CA GLY A 170 51.40 -11.23 10.16
C GLY A 170 50.81 -11.45 8.76
N THR A 171 51.54 -11.21 7.66
CA THR A 171 52.38 -12.16 6.89
C THR A 171 51.63 -13.33 6.23
N GLY A 172 51.75 -13.38 4.90
CA GLY A 172 52.06 -14.61 4.16
C GLY A 172 50.90 -15.30 3.44
N GLY A 173 51.12 -15.63 2.16
CA GLY A 173 50.40 -16.73 1.52
C GLY A 173 49.98 -16.48 0.07
N ASP A 174 50.95 -16.49 -0.83
CA ASP A 174 50.75 -16.69 -2.26
C ASP A 174 50.31 -18.14 -2.50
N ASN A 175 49.23 -18.41 -3.25
CA ASN A 175 49.20 -19.61 -4.10
C ASN A 175 48.23 -19.59 -5.29
N LYS A 176 48.88 -19.63 -6.45
CA LYS A 176 48.58 -20.19 -7.77
C LYS A 176 47.48 -21.28 -7.91
N GLY A 177 46.80 -21.23 -9.06
CA GLY A 177 46.13 -22.37 -9.74
C GLY A 177 44.82 -21.90 -10.40
N GLY A 178 44.62 -21.83 -11.72
CA GLY A 178 45.19 -22.60 -12.84
C GLY A 178 44.21 -23.72 -13.22
N GLY A 179 43.50 -23.60 -14.35
CA GLY A 179 42.75 -24.72 -14.93
C GLY A 179 41.60 -24.32 -15.86
N ALA A 180 41.87 -24.34 -17.16
CA ALA A 180 40.88 -24.27 -18.24
C ALA A 180 40.47 -25.68 -18.69
N THR A 181 39.19 -25.87 -19.03
CA THR A 181 38.61 -26.86 -19.98
C THR A 181 37.13 -26.47 -20.13
N GLY A 182 36.50 -26.26 -21.28
CA GLY A 182 36.70 -26.83 -22.61
C GLY A 182 35.62 -27.90 -22.88
N GLN A 183 34.88 -27.72 -23.98
CA GLN A 183 33.96 -28.67 -24.67
C GLN A 183 32.48 -28.64 -24.19
N ASP A 184 31.53 -28.16 -25.00
CA ASP A 184 30.98 -28.72 -26.26
C ASP A 184 30.25 -30.05 -26.02
N GLN A 185 28.92 -30.04 -26.15
CA GLN A 185 28.19 -31.07 -26.90
C GLN A 185 26.72 -30.69 -27.13
N SER A 186 26.41 -30.60 -28.41
CA SER A 186 25.09 -30.55 -29.04
C SER A 186 24.32 -31.87 -28.86
N LEU A 187 23.00 -31.78 -28.66
CA LEU A 187 21.93 -32.34 -29.50
C LEU A 187 20.57 -31.97 -28.90
#